data_AF-A0A395M5K1-F1
#
_entry.id   AF-A0A395M5K1-F1
#
_cell.length_a   1.000
_cell.length_b   1.000
_cell.length_c   1.000
_cell.angle_alpha   90.00
_cell.angle_beta   90.00
_cell.angle_gamma   90.00
#
_symmetry.space_group_name_H-M   'P 1'
#
loop_
_entity.id
_entity.type
_entity.pdbx_description
1 polymer ?
#
loop_
_entity_poly.entity_id
_entity_poly.type
_entity_poly.pdbx_seq_one_letter_code
_entity_poly.pdbx_strand_id
1 'polypeptide(L)'
;MRLDPNDQLLNTLISKAHVVLQLSTSEGFEVKVSEALHAGQPVVATKAGGIPLQVKDSINGFLVEPGDWRAVAHHLMNLFTNDDLYESMSHAARMGVSDEVGTVSNALCWFYLASKLAGLGAQKYGKASLQPNERWVYDMAREEANCPYSTDEERLPRCYTEAKNVDSLESGSLS
;
A
#
# COMPACT_ATOMS: atom_id res chain seq x y z
N MET A 1 -3.93 3.59 -26.53
CA MET A 1 -2.90 4.63 -26.61
C MET A 1 -1.80 4.28 -25.62
N ARG A 2 -0.52 4.35 -26.00
CA ARG A 2 0.60 4.22 -25.06
C ARG A 2 1.11 5.63 -24.80
N LEU A 3 1.31 5.98 -23.54
CA LEU A 3 1.79 7.30 -23.13
C LEU A 3 3.32 7.28 -23.02
N ASP A 4 3.91 8.44 -23.26
CA ASP A 4 5.26 8.75 -22.82
C ASP A 4 5.31 8.88 -21.28
N PRO A 5 6.48 8.65 -20.66
CA PRO A 5 6.63 8.78 -19.21
C PRO A 5 6.42 10.23 -18.77
N ASN A 6 5.20 10.54 -18.32
CA ASN A 6 4.81 11.84 -17.79
C ASN A 6 3.74 11.67 -16.70
N ASP A 7 4.11 12.02 -15.47
CA ASP A 7 3.23 11.81 -14.30
C ASP A 7 1.97 12.67 -14.34
N GLN A 8 2.03 13.89 -14.88
CA GLN A 8 0.86 14.78 -14.93
C GLN A 8 -0.20 14.25 -15.90
N LEU A 9 0.23 13.74 -17.06
CA LEU A 9 -0.67 13.10 -18.02
C LEU A 9 -1.26 11.81 -17.45
N LEU A 10 -0.43 10.99 -16.80
CA LEU A 10 -0.89 9.75 -16.17
C LEU A 10 -1.91 10.03 -15.06
N ASN A 11 -1.62 10.99 -14.17
CA ASN A 11 -2.55 11.41 -13.12
C ASN A 11 -3.88 11.93 -13.71
N THR A 12 -3.80 12.73 -14.78
CA THR A 12 -5.01 13.23 -15.47
C THR A 12 -5.88 12.07 -15.96
N LEU A 13 -5.28 11.07 -16.60
CA LEU A 13 -6.01 9.91 -17.11
C LEU A 13 -6.54 9.02 -16.00
N ILE A 14 -5.73 8.74 -14.97
CA ILE A 14 -6.17 7.99 -13.79
C ILE A 14 -7.37 8.68 -13.15
N SER A 15 -7.32 9.99 -12.92
CA SER A 15 -8.41 10.74 -12.30
C SER A 15 -9.73 10.77 -13.07
N LYS A 16 -9.67 10.41 -14.37
CA LYS A 16 -10.82 10.38 -15.29
C LYS A 16 -11.15 8.98 -15.80
N ALA A 17 -10.38 7.98 -15.41
CA ALA A 17 -10.68 6.59 -15.73
C ALA A 17 -11.95 6.17 -14.98
N HIS A 18 -12.66 5.18 -15.52
CA HIS A 18 -13.73 4.49 -14.77
C HIS A 18 -13.13 3.39 -13.88
N VAL A 19 -12.09 2.73 -14.36
CA VAL A 19 -11.42 1.60 -13.69
C VAL A 19 -9.97 1.57 -14.11
N VAL A 20 -9.08 1.23 -13.18
CA VAL A 20 -7.66 1.05 -13.44
C VAL A 20 -7.30 -0.44 -13.37
N LEU A 21 -6.57 -0.91 -14.36
CA LEU A 21 -6.08 -2.29 -14.42
C LEU A 21 -4.59 -2.32 -14.10
N GLN A 22 -4.21 -3.09 -13.08
CA GLN A 22 -2.80 -3.39 -12.81
C GLN A 22 -2.59 -4.91 -12.79
N LEU A 23 -2.30 -5.47 -13.96
CA LEU A 23 -2.31 -6.92 -14.20
C LEU A 23 -0.90 -7.51 -14.39
N SER A 24 0.12 -6.84 -13.87
CA SER A 24 1.49 -7.33 -13.90
C SER A 24 1.65 -8.63 -13.11
N THR A 25 2.62 -9.46 -13.50
CA THR A 25 2.89 -10.74 -12.83
C THR A 25 3.84 -10.61 -11.64
N SER A 26 4.44 -9.44 -11.46
CA SER A 26 5.40 -9.15 -10.40
C SER A 26 5.42 -7.65 -10.13
N GLU A 27 5.31 -7.27 -8.86
CA GLU A 27 5.44 -5.90 -8.39
C GLU A 27 6.15 -5.84 -7.05
N GLY A 28 6.73 -4.67 -6.77
CA GLY A 28 7.21 -4.34 -5.42
C GLY A 28 6.05 -3.87 -4.55
N PHE A 29 5.85 -2.55 -4.49
CA PHE A 29 4.67 -1.94 -3.88
C PHE A 29 3.66 -1.48 -4.94
N GLU A 30 4.16 -0.87 -6.02
CA GLU A 30 3.39 -0.28 -7.12
C GLU A 30 2.52 0.92 -6.71
N VAL A 31 3.11 2.12 -6.83
CA VAL A 31 2.52 3.38 -6.37
C VAL A 31 1.28 3.78 -7.19
N LYS A 32 1.17 3.35 -8.45
CA LYS A 32 0.03 3.71 -9.30
C LYS A 32 -1.28 3.10 -8.84
N VAL A 33 -1.25 1.99 -8.10
CA VAL A 33 -2.44 1.45 -7.43
C VAL A 33 -2.92 2.42 -6.35
N SER A 34 -2.04 2.89 -5.47
CA SER A 34 -2.36 3.92 -4.47
C SER A 34 -2.86 5.22 -5.09
N GLU A 35 -2.24 5.68 -6.19
CA GLU A 35 -2.69 6.90 -6.89
C GLU A 35 -4.11 6.75 -7.47
N ALA A 36 -4.42 5.59 -8.05
CA ALA A 36 -5.75 5.29 -8.56
C ALA A 36 -6.80 5.28 -7.45
N LEU A 37 -6.50 4.63 -6.32
CA LEU A 37 -7.39 4.61 -5.17
C LEU A 37 -7.60 6.02 -4.60
N HIS A 38 -6.55 6.83 -4.49
CA HIS A 38 -6.66 8.23 -4.03
C HIS A 38 -7.55 9.08 -4.95
N ALA A 39 -7.50 8.81 -6.26
CA ALA A 39 -8.38 9.45 -7.23
C ALA A 39 -9.85 8.97 -7.10
N GLY A 40 -10.12 7.97 -6.26
CA GLY A 40 -11.41 7.31 -6.09
C GLY A 40 -11.72 6.35 -7.22
N GLN A 41 -10.70 5.83 -7.92
CA GLN A 41 -10.92 4.87 -9.00
C GLN A 41 -10.76 3.44 -8.51
N PRO A 42 -11.80 2.59 -8.69
CA PRO A 42 -11.68 1.16 -8.48
C PRO A 42 -10.52 0.57 -9.28
N VAL A 43 -9.77 -0.32 -8.62
CA VAL A 43 -8.64 -1.02 -9.24
C VAL A 43 -9.00 -2.50 -9.39
N VAL A 44 -8.76 -3.09 -10.57
CA VAL A 44 -8.68 -4.54 -10.72
C VAL A 44 -7.21 -4.89 -10.90
N ALA A 45 -6.65 -5.60 -9.93
CA ALA A 45 -5.22 -5.89 -9.90
C ALA A 45 -4.91 -7.35 -9.62
N THR A 46 -3.77 -7.80 -10.10
CA THR A 46 -3.23 -9.12 -9.76
C THR A 46 -2.78 -9.15 -8.30
N LYS A 47 -2.87 -10.32 -7.68
CA LYS A 47 -2.29 -10.59 -6.35
C LYS A 47 -0.76 -10.72 -6.44
N ALA A 48 -0.09 -9.63 -6.80
CA ALA A 48 1.36 -9.57 -6.95
C ALA A 48 1.98 -8.62 -5.90
N GLY A 49 3.08 -9.06 -5.30
CA GLY A 49 3.89 -8.22 -4.40
C GLY A 49 3.08 -7.56 -3.28
N GLY A 50 3.25 -6.24 -3.15
CA GLY A 50 2.60 -5.36 -2.19
C GLY A 50 1.26 -4.78 -2.64
N ILE A 51 0.70 -5.17 -3.79
CA ILE A 51 -0.65 -4.74 -4.21
C ILE A 51 -1.71 -5.08 -3.15
N PRO A 52 -1.72 -6.27 -2.53
CA PRO A 52 -2.69 -6.61 -1.47
C PRO A 52 -2.57 -5.76 -0.19
N LEU A 53 -1.51 -4.97 -0.03
CA LEU A 53 -1.42 -3.99 1.06
C LEU A 53 -2.31 -2.78 0.82
N GLN A 54 -2.62 -2.47 -0.44
CA GLN A 54 -3.35 -1.28 -0.86
C GLN A 54 -4.79 -1.61 -1.25
N VAL A 55 -5.01 -2.76 -1.91
CA VAL A 55 -6.32 -3.18 -2.39
C VAL A 55 -6.98 -4.10 -1.37
N LYS A 56 -8.11 -3.63 -0.82
CA LYS A 56 -9.05 -4.40 -0.02
C LYS A 56 -10.05 -5.04 -0.98
N ASP A 57 -9.91 -6.34 -1.20
CA ASP A 57 -10.70 -7.08 -2.19
C ASP A 57 -12.20 -6.92 -1.99
N SER A 58 -12.91 -6.66 -3.08
CA SER A 58 -14.35 -6.34 -3.14
C SER A 58 -14.80 -5.11 -2.34
N ILE A 59 -13.87 -4.32 -1.79
CA ILE A 59 -14.16 -3.10 -1.03
C ILE A 59 -13.75 -1.86 -1.81
N ASN A 60 -12.46 -1.72 -2.12
CA ASN A 60 -11.92 -0.58 -2.90
C ASN A 60 -11.35 -1.00 -4.27
N GLY A 61 -11.43 -2.29 -4.59
CA GLY A 61 -10.96 -2.88 -5.83
C GLY A 61 -11.16 -4.39 -5.82
N PHE A 62 -10.61 -5.06 -6.82
CA PHE A 62 -10.64 -6.51 -6.96
C PHE A 62 -9.23 -7.08 -7.12
N LEU A 63 -8.99 -8.20 -6.46
CA LEU A 63 -7.73 -8.95 -6.53
C LEU A 63 -7.92 -10.26 -7.30
N VAL A 64 -7.22 -10.39 -8.43
CA VAL A 64 -7.28 -11.56 -9.32
C VAL A 64 -5.97 -12.34 -9.34
N GLU A 65 -6.01 -13.61 -9.76
CA GLU A 65 -4.79 -14.38 -10.00
C GLU A 65 -4.11 -13.94 -11.32
N PRO A 66 -2.77 -13.93 -11.41
CA PRO A 66 -2.06 -13.65 -12.65
C PRO A 66 -2.52 -14.57 -13.80
N GLY A 67 -2.93 -13.97 -14.92
CA GLY A 67 -3.42 -14.69 -16.11
C GLY A 67 -4.91 -15.03 -16.10
N ASP A 68 -5.65 -14.79 -15.00
CA ASP A 68 -7.10 -14.99 -14.95
C ASP A 68 -7.87 -13.82 -15.60
N TRP A 69 -7.77 -13.75 -16.93
CA TRP A 69 -8.48 -12.75 -17.73
C TRP A 69 -10.00 -12.88 -17.64
N ARG A 70 -10.53 -14.05 -17.23
CA ARG A 70 -11.98 -14.26 -17.07
C ARG A 70 -12.49 -13.53 -15.85
N ALA A 71 -11.78 -13.65 -14.71
CA ALA A 71 -12.07 -12.86 -13.53
C ALA A 71 -11.99 -11.36 -13.83
N VAL A 72 -10.93 -10.91 -14.52
CA VAL A 72 -10.78 -9.50 -14.93
C VAL A 72 -11.98 -9.02 -15.74
N ALA A 73 -12.38 -9.76 -16.78
CA ALA A 73 -13.52 -9.40 -17.63
C ALA A 73 -14.84 -9.37 -16.85
N HIS A 74 -15.04 -10.30 -15.92
CA HIS A 74 -16.20 -10.32 -15.04
C HIS A 74 -16.27 -9.07 -14.14
N HIS A 75 -15.17 -8.73 -13.47
CA HIS A 75 -15.12 -7.55 -12.61
C HIS A 75 -15.30 -6.25 -13.38
N LEU A 76 -14.69 -6.13 -14.57
CA LEU A 76 -14.92 -5.01 -15.47
C LEU A 76 -16.40 -4.88 -15.82
N MET A 77 -17.05 -5.97 -16.24
CA MET A 77 -18.49 -5.95 -16.56
C MET A 77 -19.31 -5.47 -15.36
N ASN A 78 -19.05 -5.99 -14.16
CA ASN A 78 -19.76 -5.57 -12.95
C ASN A 78 -19.58 -4.07 -12.69
N LEU A 79 -18.36 -3.54 -12.79
CA LEU A 79 -18.09 -2.12 -12.58
C LEU A 79 -18.76 -1.20 -13.61
N PHE A 80 -19.03 -1.69 -14.83
CA PHE A 80 -19.70 -0.92 -15.89
C PHE A 80 -21.22 -1.12 -15.94
N THR A 81 -21.77 -2.10 -15.22
CA THR A 81 -23.20 -2.45 -15.30
C THR A 81 -23.92 -2.42 -13.95
N ASN A 82 -23.19 -2.22 -12.86
CA ASN A 82 -23.73 -2.09 -11.52
C ASN A 82 -23.24 -0.77 -10.90
N ASP A 83 -24.06 0.26 -11.04
CA ASP A 83 -23.75 1.61 -10.55
C ASP A 83 -23.60 1.65 -9.03
N ASP A 84 -24.41 0.92 -8.27
CA ASP A 84 -24.33 0.87 -6.80
C ASP A 84 -22.98 0.28 -6.33
N LEU A 85 -22.53 -0.78 -7.00
CA LEU A 85 -21.21 -1.38 -6.75
C LEU A 85 -20.10 -0.38 -7.09
N TYR A 86 -20.21 0.29 -8.24
CA TYR A 86 -19.22 1.26 -8.67
C TYR A 86 -19.10 2.42 -7.67
N GLU A 87 -20.21 3.04 -7.30
CA GLU A 87 -20.24 4.19 -6.40
C GLU A 87 -19.73 3.84 -5.00
N SER A 88 -20.16 2.69 -4.46
CA SER A 88 -19.67 2.23 -3.15
C SER A 88 -18.16 1.94 -3.17
N MET A 89 -17.66 1.26 -4.21
CA MET A 89 -16.24 0.95 -4.36
C MET A 89 -15.40 2.19 -4.63
N SER A 90 -15.88 3.13 -5.44
CA SER A 90 -15.23 4.41 -5.72
C SER A 90 -15.12 5.27 -4.46
N HIS A 91 -16.20 5.31 -3.66
CA HIS A 91 -16.20 5.98 -2.37
C HIS A 91 -15.19 5.34 -1.40
N ALA A 92 -15.21 4.01 -1.28
CA ALA A 92 -14.27 3.28 -0.43
C ALA A 92 -12.82 3.44 -0.90
N ALA A 93 -12.56 3.50 -2.21
CA ALA A 93 -11.25 3.82 -2.76
C ALA A 93 -10.78 5.19 -2.30
N ARG A 94 -11.61 6.23 -2.46
CA ARG A 94 -11.25 7.60 -2.09
C ARG A 94 -10.99 7.78 -0.60
N MET A 95 -11.80 7.13 0.25
CA MET A 95 -11.74 7.28 1.70
C MET A 95 -10.77 6.30 2.37
N GLY A 96 -10.45 5.19 1.69
CA GLY A 96 -9.74 4.06 2.26
C GLY A 96 -8.23 4.04 2.01
N VAL A 97 -7.65 5.10 1.44
CA VAL A 97 -6.21 5.14 1.18
C VAL A 97 -5.46 5.66 2.39
N SER A 98 -4.43 4.93 2.79
CA SER A 98 -3.54 5.36 3.86
C SER A 98 -2.60 6.44 3.38
N ASP A 99 -2.51 7.54 4.13
CA ASP A 99 -1.55 8.63 3.87
C ASP A 99 -0.09 8.17 3.92
N GLU A 100 0.20 6.98 4.48
CA GLU A 100 1.53 6.38 4.56
C GLU A 100 2.27 6.33 3.21
N VAL A 101 1.53 6.13 2.13
CA VAL A 101 2.08 5.99 0.76
C VAL A 101 2.35 7.34 0.09
N GLY A 102 1.86 8.43 0.70
CA GLY A 102 1.98 9.79 0.17
C GLY A 102 3.40 10.33 0.27
N THR A 103 3.68 11.38 -0.51
CA THR A 103 5.00 12.04 -0.53
C THR A 103 5.38 12.62 0.84
N VAL A 104 4.42 13.21 1.56
CA VAL A 104 4.67 13.83 2.87
C VAL A 104 5.07 12.78 3.91
N SER A 105 4.32 11.68 3.98
CA SER A 105 4.61 10.55 4.90
C SER A 105 5.93 9.88 4.57
N ASN A 106 6.24 9.68 3.29
CA ASN A 106 7.55 9.19 2.87
C ASN A 106 8.69 10.15 3.25
N ALA A 107 8.48 11.46 3.10
CA ALA A 107 9.47 12.46 3.51
C ALA A 107 9.71 12.42 5.03
N LEU A 108 8.66 12.26 5.84
CA LEU A 108 8.77 12.06 7.28
C LEU A 108 9.67 10.85 7.61
N CYS A 109 9.45 9.71 6.94
CA CYS A 109 10.29 8.52 7.12
C CYS A 109 11.77 8.81 6.84
N TRP A 110 12.07 9.48 5.72
CA TRP A 110 13.44 9.83 5.35
C TRP A 110 14.08 10.82 6.32
N PHE A 111 13.36 11.85 6.77
CA PHE A 111 13.88 12.80 7.74
C PHE A 111 14.12 12.17 9.10
N TYR A 112 13.22 11.29 9.54
CA TYR A 112 13.41 10.51 10.75
C TYR A 112 14.68 9.66 10.66
N LEU A 113 14.84 8.86 9.60
CA LEU A 113 16.04 8.04 9.40
C LEU A 113 17.32 8.87 9.34
N ALA A 114 17.30 9.98 8.58
CA ALA A 114 18.45 10.88 8.47
C ALA A 114 18.85 11.45 9.84
N SER A 115 17.88 11.87 10.66
CA SER A 115 18.12 12.36 12.02
C SER A 115 18.74 11.27 12.92
N LYS A 116 18.22 10.04 12.85
CA LYS A 116 18.76 8.90 13.62
C LYS A 116 20.17 8.53 13.21
N LEU A 117 20.44 8.45 11.91
CA LEU A 117 21.75 8.13 11.37
C LEU A 117 22.78 9.23 11.65
N ALA A 118 22.39 10.51 11.56
CA ALA A 118 23.25 11.62 11.95
C ALA A 118 23.63 11.55 13.43
N GLY A 119 22.66 11.23 14.30
CA GLY A 119 22.91 11.00 15.72
C GLY A 119 23.87 9.83 16.00
N LEU A 120 23.79 8.75 15.21
CA LEU A 120 24.72 7.62 15.28
C LEU A 120 26.13 8.00 14.84
N GLY A 121 26.26 8.70 13.71
CA GLY A 121 27.56 9.11 13.16
C GLY A 121 28.28 10.19 13.98
N ALA A 122 27.53 11.03 14.70
CA ALA A 122 28.08 12.05 15.59
C ALA A 122 28.54 11.49 16.95
N GLN A 123 28.22 10.23 17.30
CA GLN A 123 28.50 9.70 18.63
C GLN A 123 29.91 9.14 18.78
N LYS A 124 30.75 9.98 19.40
CA LYS A 124 31.91 9.61 20.24
C LYS A 124 31.50 9.24 21.69
N TYR A 125 30.22 9.35 22.06
CA TYR A 125 29.70 9.08 23.41
C TYR A 125 28.29 8.46 23.34
N GLY A 126 28.16 7.21 23.78
CA GLY A 126 27.00 6.35 23.54
C GLY A 126 25.65 6.84 24.07
N LYS A 127 24.62 6.70 23.23
CA LYS A 127 23.21 6.39 23.56
C LYS A 127 22.24 6.40 22.37
N ALA A 128 22.65 6.81 21.18
CA ALA A 128 21.79 6.71 20.00
C ALA A 128 21.87 5.27 19.51
N SER A 129 20.76 4.54 19.58
CA SER A 129 20.62 3.24 18.92
C SER A 129 19.30 3.26 18.16
N LEU A 130 19.36 3.11 16.84
CA LEU A 130 18.18 2.77 16.07
C LEU A 130 17.97 1.26 16.27
N GLN A 131 16.84 0.86 16.84
CA GLN A 131 16.45 -0.54 17.01
C GLN A 131 15.24 -0.79 16.09
N PRO A 132 15.46 -1.21 14.83
CA PRO A 132 14.40 -1.28 13.84
C PRO A 132 13.36 -2.34 14.19
N ASN A 133 13.77 -3.50 14.73
CA ASN A 133 12.88 -4.58 15.20
C ASN A 133 11.71 -4.91 14.25
N GLU A 134 11.99 -4.93 12.94
CA GLU A 134 10.99 -5.15 11.87
C GLU A 134 9.83 -4.15 11.87
N ARG A 135 9.99 -3.01 12.53
CA ARG A 135 8.98 -1.95 12.60
C ARG A 135 9.01 -1.07 11.36
N TRP A 136 7.83 -0.56 11.02
CA TRP A 136 7.71 0.44 9.97
C TRP A 136 8.33 1.76 10.42
N VAL A 137 9.09 2.39 9.52
CA VAL A 137 9.76 3.66 9.79
C VAL A 137 8.75 4.75 10.15
N TYR A 138 7.59 4.74 9.48
CA TYR A 138 6.50 5.67 9.75
C TYR A 138 5.97 5.54 11.19
N ASP A 139 5.78 4.31 11.66
CA ASP A 139 5.34 4.03 13.04
C ASP A 139 6.36 4.54 14.07
N MET A 140 7.65 4.27 13.83
CA MET A 140 8.73 4.73 14.71
C MET A 140 8.82 6.26 14.75
N ALA A 141 8.70 6.93 13.61
CA ALA A 141 8.73 8.38 13.51
C ALA A 141 7.56 9.02 14.27
N ARG A 142 6.36 8.47 14.12
CA ARG A 142 5.15 8.94 14.80
C ARG A 142 5.16 8.74 16.30
N GLU A 143 5.60 7.56 16.76
CA GLU A 143 5.74 7.27 18.19
C GLU A 143 6.68 8.27 18.87
N GLU A 144 7.85 8.51 18.27
CA GLU A 144 8.81 9.47 18.83
C GLU A 144 8.29 10.91 18.83
N ALA A 145 7.51 11.27 17.81
CA ALA A 145 6.83 12.56 17.74
C ALA A 145 5.61 12.68 18.67
N ASN A 146 5.26 11.62 19.43
CA ASN A 146 4.03 11.53 20.23
C ASN A 146 2.75 11.77 19.41
N CYS A 147 2.71 11.23 18.19
CA CYS A 147 1.58 11.34 17.26
C CYS A 147 0.95 9.96 17.00
N PRO A 148 0.13 9.43 17.92
CA PRO A 148 -0.51 8.12 17.73
C PRO A 148 -1.50 8.14 16.56
N TYR A 149 -1.87 6.96 16.06
CA TYR A 149 -2.96 6.83 15.08
C TYR A 149 -4.30 7.17 15.72
N SER A 150 -5.19 7.79 14.96
CA SER A 150 -6.60 7.89 15.35
C SER A 150 -7.37 6.60 15.05
N THR A 151 -8.52 6.39 15.68
CA THR A 151 -9.34 5.17 15.51
C THR A 151 -9.83 4.96 14.09
N ASP A 152 -10.02 6.05 13.35
CA ASP A 152 -10.58 6.05 12.00
C ASP A 152 -9.51 6.31 10.93
N GLU A 153 -8.22 6.34 11.31
CA GLU A 153 -7.11 6.58 10.39
C GLU A 153 -6.80 5.30 9.59
N GLU A 154 -6.81 5.42 8.27
CA GLU A 154 -6.45 4.33 7.38
C GLU A 154 -4.96 3.99 7.46
N ARG A 155 -4.67 2.71 7.65
CA ARG A 155 -3.31 2.19 7.85
C ARG A 155 -3.08 0.99 6.95
N LEU A 156 -1.90 0.91 6.35
CA LEU A 156 -1.53 -0.29 5.60
C LEU A 156 -1.44 -1.50 6.55
N PRO A 157 -1.83 -2.72 6.12
CA PRO A 157 -1.74 -3.91 6.95
C PRO A 157 -0.33 -4.15 7.49
N ARG A 158 -0.22 -4.51 8.78
CA ARG A 158 1.05 -4.83 9.46
C ARG A 158 1.32 -6.31 9.64
N CYS A 159 0.47 -7.17 9.06
CA CYS A 159 0.53 -8.63 9.18
C CYS A 159 1.88 -9.26 8.77
N TYR A 160 2.71 -8.54 8.00
CA TYR A 160 4.06 -8.99 7.61
C TYR A 160 5.15 -8.69 8.66
N THR A 161 4.87 -7.78 9.60
CA THR A 161 5.77 -7.32 10.67
C THR A 161 5.29 -7.72 12.06
N GLU A 162 4.05 -8.18 12.18
CA GLU A 162 3.56 -8.86 13.38
C GLU A 162 4.29 -10.21 13.49
N ALA A 163 4.88 -10.48 14.65
CA ALA A 163 5.70 -11.67 14.88
C ALA A 163 4.98 -12.92 14.36
N LYS A 164 5.55 -13.57 13.33
CA LYS A 164 5.15 -14.93 12.98
C LYS A 164 5.48 -15.75 14.23
N ASN A 165 4.49 -16.37 14.87
CA ASN A 165 4.74 -17.30 15.97
C ASN A 165 5.74 -18.35 15.47
N VAL A 166 7.01 -18.22 15.87
CA VAL A 166 8.12 -19.09 15.43
C VAL A 166 7.98 -20.50 16.05
N ASP A 167 7.08 -20.67 17.03
CA ASP A 167 6.88 -21.93 17.75
C ASP A 167 6.23 -23.06 16.92
N SER A 168 5.70 -22.80 15.72
CA SER A 168 5.07 -23.84 14.88
C SER A 168 5.95 -24.44 13.78
N LEU A 169 7.20 -23.98 13.64
CA LEU A 169 8.13 -24.48 12.59
C LEU A 169 9.20 -25.45 13.11
N GLU A 170 9.38 -25.59 14.43
CA GLU A 170 10.35 -26.52 15.01
C GLU A 170 9.79 -27.91 15.37
N SER A 171 8.47 -28.15 15.25
CA SER A 171 7.90 -29.49 15.50
C SER A 171 7.95 -30.44 14.29
N GLY A 172 8.61 -30.04 13.20
CA GLY A 172 8.79 -30.85 11.99
C GLY A 172 10.17 -31.51 11.89
N SER A 173 10.79 -31.88 13.00
CA SER A 173 12.04 -32.64 13.01
C SER A 173 11.79 -34.14 12.77
N LEU A 174 12.31 -34.62 11.64
CA LEU A 174 12.97 -35.91 11.47
C LEU A 174 12.41 -37.09 12.29
N SER A 175 11.61 -37.92 11.63
CA SER A 175 11.55 -39.37 11.84
C SER A 175 11.19 -40.07 10.55
#